data_AF-A1UP74-F1
#
_entry.id   AF-A1UP74-F1
#
_cell.length_a   1.000
_cell.length_b   1.000
_cell.length_c   1.000
_cell.angle_alpha   90.00
_cell.angle_beta   90.00
_cell.angle_gamma   90.00
#
_symmetry.space_group_name_H-M   'P 1'
#
loop_
_entity.id
_entity.type
_entity.pdbx_description
1 polymer ?
#
loop_
_entity_poly.entity_id
_entity_poly.type
_entity_poly.pdbx_seq_one_letter_code
_entity_poly.pdbx_strand_id
1 'polypeptide(L)'
;MTVTGERPEILVGDVDFNRRDHPDRPLRPIPPGRDHFADQWRHMREYMFGEWIDVDKEVEPNTITRLRDDYFWQADEHMIGVVDAFERLGFEQGRALFEQALTQGIDTLDDPPQEFVELFEHLDTLGDRFDLVAAERGRMLAMASTKAATTIIQGWAFYETAMTGDISAATGATGRFADGAGAVDARDRQPGVTTQVG
;
A
#
# COMPACT_ATOMS: atom_id res chain seq x y z
N MET A 1 -9.47 27.58 -1.48
CA MET A 1 -10.95 27.72 -1.61
C MET A 1 -11.56 26.52 -0.91
N THR A 2 -12.23 26.68 0.24
CA THR A 2 -12.77 25.55 1.01
C THR A 2 -13.67 24.70 0.12
N VAL A 3 -13.30 23.44 -0.11
CA VAL A 3 -14.12 22.46 -0.84
C VAL A 3 -15.23 21.99 0.11
N THR A 4 -16.11 22.91 0.49
CA THR A 4 -17.41 22.67 1.12
C THR A 4 -18.53 22.65 0.08
N GLY A 5 -18.19 22.54 -1.21
CA GLY A 5 -19.13 22.28 -2.28
C GLY A 5 -19.54 20.81 -2.30
N GLU A 6 -20.77 20.53 -2.72
CA GLU A 6 -21.23 19.17 -3.00
C GLU A 6 -20.17 18.45 -3.85
N ARG A 7 -19.62 17.35 -3.33
CA ARG A 7 -18.66 16.55 -4.10
C ARG A 7 -19.41 15.94 -5.28
N PRO A 8 -18.91 16.10 -6.51
CA PRO A 8 -19.53 15.44 -7.65
C PRO A 8 -19.54 13.93 -7.39
N GLU A 9 -20.65 13.30 -7.71
CA GLU A 9 -20.77 11.85 -7.64
C GLU A 9 -19.69 11.22 -8.52
N ILE A 10 -18.85 10.37 -7.93
CA ILE A 10 -17.81 9.64 -8.66
C ILE A 10 -18.45 8.34 -9.15
N LEU A 11 -18.63 8.19 -10.45
CA LEU A 11 -19.11 6.95 -11.03
C LEU A 11 -17.95 5.99 -11.23
N VAL A 12 -18.20 4.68 -11.09
CA VAL A 12 -17.16 3.65 -11.27
C VAL A 12 -16.46 3.80 -12.63
N GLY A 13 -17.23 4.01 -13.71
CA GLY A 13 -16.66 4.19 -15.05
C GLY A 13 -15.74 5.40 -15.23
N ASP A 14 -15.80 6.38 -14.32
CA ASP A 14 -14.93 7.56 -14.33
C ASP A 14 -13.55 7.28 -13.74
N VAL A 15 -13.38 6.18 -12.99
CA VAL A 15 -12.16 5.87 -12.23
C VAL A 15 -11.61 4.47 -12.49
N ASP A 16 -12.46 3.55 -12.95
CA ASP A 16 -12.17 2.13 -13.20
C ASP A 16 -11.43 1.92 -14.53
N PHE A 17 -10.19 2.42 -14.55
CA PHE A 17 -9.25 2.18 -15.62
C PHE A 17 -7.82 2.45 -15.13
N ASN A 18 -6.84 1.74 -15.67
CA ASN A 18 -5.43 2.07 -15.43
C ASN A 18 -4.98 3.17 -16.38
N ARG A 19 -4.41 4.25 -15.83
CA ARG A 19 -4.05 5.43 -16.63
C ARG A 19 -2.93 5.13 -17.62
N ARG A 20 -2.06 4.17 -17.31
CA ARG A 20 -0.97 3.72 -18.18
C ARG A 20 -1.45 3.37 -19.59
N ASP A 21 -2.59 2.68 -19.69
CA ASP A 21 -3.17 2.24 -20.97
C ASP A 21 -4.12 3.29 -21.59
N HIS A 22 -4.45 4.33 -20.82
CA HIS A 22 -5.36 5.40 -21.21
C HIS A 22 -4.80 6.80 -20.89
N PRO A 23 -3.61 7.15 -21.42
CA PRO A 23 -2.91 8.40 -21.06
C PRO A 23 -3.69 9.65 -21.47
N ASP A 24 -4.51 9.56 -22.51
CA ASP A 24 -5.31 10.66 -23.05
C ASP A 24 -6.58 10.95 -22.24
N ARG A 25 -6.97 10.06 -21.33
CA ARG A 25 -8.13 10.30 -20.47
C ARG A 25 -7.85 11.45 -19.50
N PRO A 26 -8.89 12.23 -19.11
CA PRO A 26 -8.76 13.23 -18.06
C PRO A 26 -8.21 12.64 -16.75
N LEU A 27 -7.53 13.46 -15.95
CA LEU A 27 -7.12 13.06 -14.60
C LEU A 27 -8.36 12.83 -13.73
N ARG A 28 -8.37 11.72 -13.01
CA ARG A 28 -9.42 11.33 -12.08
C ARG A 28 -9.54 12.32 -10.91
N PRO A 29 -10.71 12.44 -10.28
CA PRO A 29 -10.86 13.21 -9.05
C PRO A 29 -10.02 12.61 -7.92
N ILE A 30 -9.70 13.40 -6.88
CA ILE A 30 -9.08 12.84 -5.67
C ILE A 30 -10.05 11.82 -5.02
N PRO A 31 -9.60 10.63 -4.60
CA PRO A 31 -10.49 9.70 -3.94
C PRO A 31 -11.10 10.30 -2.68
N PRO A 32 -12.38 10.02 -2.38
CA PRO A 32 -13.04 10.56 -1.20
C PRO A 32 -12.24 10.25 0.06
N GLY A 33 -11.97 11.30 0.84
CA GLY A 33 -11.28 11.17 2.11
C GLY A 33 -9.77 11.38 2.05
N ARG A 34 -9.17 11.43 0.86
CA ARG A 34 -7.71 11.66 0.68
C ARG A 34 -7.31 13.13 0.72
N ASP A 35 -8.29 14.03 0.65
CA ASP A 35 -8.18 15.48 0.75
C ASP A 35 -8.39 16.01 2.19
N HIS A 36 -8.53 15.11 3.18
CA HIS A 36 -8.67 15.52 4.57
C HIS A 36 -7.31 15.83 5.21
N PHE A 37 -7.03 17.12 5.40
CA PHE A 37 -5.89 17.58 6.19
C PHE A 37 -6.29 17.66 7.67
N ALA A 38 -5.73 16.79 8.51
CA ALA A 38 -6.11 16.76 9.92
C ALA A 38 -5.55 17.97 10.69
N ASP A 39 -6.42 18.64 11.45
CA ASP A 39 -6.09 19.89 12.16
C ASP A 39 -4.89 19.75 13.10
N GLN A 40 -4.71 18.57 13.73
CA GLN A 40 -3.56 18.32 14.60
C GLN A 40 -2.20 18.49 13.90
N TRP A 41 -2.12 18.12 12.62
CA TRP A 41 -0.88 18.28 11.84
C TRP A 41 -0.64 19.74 11.46
N ARG A 42 -1.70 20.51 11.28
CA ARG A 42 -1.59 21.95 11.05
C ARG A 42 -1.04 22.65 12.28
N HIS A 43 -1.59 22.36 13.47
CA HIS A 43 -1.13 22.94 14.72
C HIS A 43 0.38 22.72 14.93
N MET A 44 0.87 21.51 14.70
CA MET A 44 2.30 21.20 14.82
C MET A 44 3.16 21.98 13.81
N ARG A 45 2.71 22.12 12.56
CA ARG A 45 3.43 22.91 11.54
C ARG A 45 3.46 24.39 11.89
N GLU A 46 2.37 24.94 12.40
CA GLU A 46 2.31 26.32 12.90
C GLU A 46 3.26 26.53 14.08
N TYR A 47 3.24 25.63 15.06
CA TYR A 47 4.12 25.71 16.22
C TYR A 47 5.60 25.63 15.82
N MET A 48 5.95 24.72 14.91
CA MET A 48 7.34 24.50 14.51
C MET A 48 7.86 25.54 13.52
N PHE A 49 7.02 26.01 12.59
CA PHE A 49 7.49 26.78 11.42
C PHE A 49 6.75 28.10 11.19
N GLY A 50 5.71 28.41 11.95
CA GLY A 50 4.84 29.58 11.71
C GLY A 50 5.53 30.94 11.85
N GLU A 51 6.66 31.01 12.55
CA GLU A 51 7.50 32.21 12.62
C GLU A 51 8.34 32.44 11.35
N TRP A 52 8.50 31.41 10.51
CA TRP A 52 9.36 31.46 9.32
C TRP A 52 8.59 31.37 8.00
N ILE A 53 7.45 30.67 7.98
CA ILE A 53 6.64 30.48 6.78
C ILE A 53 5.15 30.59 7.09
N ASP A 54 4.38 31.06 6.12
CA ASP A 54 2.93 30.97 6.16
C ASP A 54 2.52 29.50 6.02
N VAL A 55 1.78 28.99 7.01
CA VAL A 55 1.32 27.59 7.02
C VAL A 55 -0.08 27.51 6.45
N ASP A 56 -0.16 27.07 5.19
CA ASP A 56 -1.41 26.85 4.50
C ASP A 56 -2.30 25.81 5.20
N LYS A 57 -3.61 26.10 5.20
CA LYS A 57 -4.65 25.20 5.70
C LYS A 57 -4.79 23.95 4.84
N GLU A 58 -4.71 24.13 3.53
CA GLU A 58 -4.89 23.10 2.52
C GLU A 58 -3.76 23.23 1.49
N VAL A 59 -3.42 22.12 0.84
CA VAL A 59 -2.48 22.16 -0.29
C VAL A 59 -3.24 22.58 -1.53
N GLU A 60 -2.87 23.74 -2.10
CA GLU A 60 -3.48 24.20 -3.36
C GLU A 60 -3.12 23.26 -4.52
N PRO A 61 -4.10 22.86 -5.36
CA PRO A 61 -3.84 21.97 -6.48
C PRO A 61 -2.86 22.56 -7.49
N ASN A 62 -1.81 21.80 -7.79
CA ASN A 62 -0.87 21.99 -8.89
C ASN A 62 -0.69 20.69 -9.69
N THR A 63 0.06 20.75 -10.79
CA THR A 63 0.29 19.62 -11.69
C THR A 63 0.76 18.35 -10.96
N ILE A 64 1.72 18.46 -10.03
CA ILE A 64 2.27 17.31 -9.31
C ILE A 64 1.22 16.73 -8.36
N THR A 65 0.53 17.59 -7.60
CA THR A 65 -0.52 17.13 -6.67
C THR A 65 -1.67 16.46 -7.42
N ARG A 66 -2.08 16.96 -8.60
CA ARG A 66 -3.13 16.34 -9.42
C ARG A 66 -2.69 15.00 -10.01
N LEU A 67 -1.42 14.84 -10.37
CA LEU A 67 -0.87 13.55 -10.80
C LEU A 67 -0.84 12.55 -9.65
N ARG A 68 -0.48 12.98 -8.44
CA ARG A 68 -0.54 12.14 -7.23
C ARG A 68 -1.98 11.73 -6.92
N ASP A 69 -2.93 12.66 -7.00
CA ASP A 69 -4.35 12.39 -6.73
C ASP A 69 -4.90 11.33 -7.68
N ASP A 70 -4.58 11.43 -8.96
CA ASP A 70 -4.96 10.43 -9.97
C ASP A 70 -4.30 9.07 -9.71
N TYR A 71 -3.03 9.06 -9.28
CA TYR A 71 -2.29 7.83 -9.02
C TYR A 71 -2.92 6.95 -7.94
N PHE A 72 -3.70 7.51 -7.01
CA PHE A 72 -4.40 6.69 -6.01
C PHE A 72 -5.44 5.72 -6.60
N TRP A 73 -5.89 5.96 -7.82
CA TRP A 73 -6.78 5.06 -8.54
C TRP A 73 -6.04 4.05 -9.43
N GLN A 74 -4.71 4.13 -9.51
CA GLN A 74 -3.93 3.17 -10.26
C GLN A 74 -3.90 1.84 -9.52
N ALA A 75 -4.40 0.77 -10.16
CA ALA A 75 -4.25 -0.58 -9.68
C ALA A 75 -2.92 -1.17 -10.14
N ASP A 76 -2.54 -2.31 -9.56
CA ASP A 76 -1.49 -3.17 -10.09
C ASP A 76 -2.12 -4.15 -11.09
N GLU A 77 -2.03 -3.82 -12.39
CA GLU A 77 -2.62 -4.63 -13.47
C GLU A 77 -2.20 -6.10 -13.44
N HIS A 78 -0.96 -6.40 -13.04
CA HIS A 78 -0.42 -7.75 -13.04
C HIS A 78 -0.90 -8.57 -11.84
N MET A 79 -1.25 -7.90 -10.74
CA MET A 79 -1.74 -8.58 -9.52
C MET A 79 -3.24 -8.86 -9.53
N ILE A 80 -4.04 -8.22 -10.40
CA ILE A 80 -5.49 -8.44 -10.47
C ILE A 80 -5.81 -9.93 -10.69
N GLY A 81 -5.23 -10.56 -11.72
CA GLY A 81 -5.45 -11.98 -12.00
C GLY A 81 -4.97 -12.90 -10.87
N VAL A 82 -3.90 -12.51 -10.16
CA VAL A 82 -3.41 -13.26 -8.99
C VAL A 82 -4.45 -13.27 -7.88
N VAL A 83 -5.09 -12.13 -7.61
CA VAL A 83 -6.18 -12.05 -6.63
C VAL A 83 -7.35 -12.95 -7.04
N ASP A 84 -7.76 -12.90 -8.31
CA ASP A 84 -8.83 -13.76 -8.86
C ASP A 84 -8.49 -15.26 -8.70
N ALA A 85 -7.23 -15.63 -8.94
CA ALA A 85 -6.74 -16.99 -8.75
C ALA A 85 -6.80 -17.42 -7.27
N PHE A 86 -6.44 -16.54 -6.33
CA PHE A 86 -6.54 -16.82 -4.89
C PHE A 86 -8.00 -16.98 -4.44
N GLU A 87 -8.93 -16.17 -4.97
CA GLU A 87 -10.36 -16.31 -4.68
C GLU A 87 -10.91 -17.64 -5.22
N ARG A 88 -10.49 -18.04 -6.42
CA ARG A 88 -10.91 -19.29 -7.08
C ARG A 88 -10.33 -20.56 -6.42
N LEU A 89 -9.05 -20.54 -6.04
CA LEU A 89 -8.33 -21.69 -5.47
C LEU A 89 -8.50 -21.79 -3.95
N GLY A 90 -8.84 -20.68 -3.29
CA GLY A 90 -8.76 -20.53 -1.85
C GLY A 90 -7.37 -20.08 -1.39
N PHE A 91 -7.33 -19.23 -0.35
CA PHE A 91 -6.11 -18.54 0.09
C PHE A 91 -4.97 -19.45 0.53
N GLU A 92 -5.25 -20.59 1.17
CA GLU A 92 -4.21 -21.51 1.65
C GLU A 92 -3.50 -22.20 0.49
N GLN A 93 -4.25 -22.77 -0.45
CA GLN A 93 -3.71 -23.42 -1.63
C GLN A 93 -3.05 -22.40 -2.58
N GLY A 94 -3.73 -21.28 -2.84
CA GLY A 94 -3.18 -20.20 -3.66
C GLY A 94 -1.84 -19.70 -3.12
N ARG A 95 -1.75 -19.50 -1.80
CA ARG A 95 -0.50 -19.10 -1.13
C ARG A 95 0.59 -20.15 -1.27
N ALA A 96 0.30 -21.43 -1.03
CA ALA A 96 1.30 -22.49 -1.12
C ALA A 96 1.90 -22.57 -2.54
N LEU A 97 1.06 -22.52 -3.58
CA LEU A 97 1.49 -22.53 -4.97
C LEU A 97 2.31 -21.27 -5.31
N PHE A 98 1.83 -20.10 -4.87
CA PHE A 98 2.51 -18.83 -5.11
C PHE A 98 3.88 -18.77 -4.44
N GLU A 99 4.01 -19.21 -3.19
CA GLU A 99 5.28 -19.26 -2.47
C GLU A 99 6.27 -20.25 -3.11
N GLN A 100 5.79 -21.40 -3.61
CA GLN A 100 6.61 -22.32 -4.39
C GLN A 100 7.12 -21.68 -5.69
N ALA A 101 6.23 -21.05 -6.47
CA ALA A 101 6.61 -20.34 -7.70
C ALA A 101 7.62 -19.21 -7.43
N LEU A 102 7.42 -18.43 -6.37
CA LEU A 102 8.35 -17.36 -5.98
C LEU A 102 9.74 -17.88 -5.59
N THR A 103 9.79 -19.02 -4.92
CA THR A 103 11.05 -19.55 -4.35
C THR A 103 11.81 -20.41 -5.34
N GLN A 104 11.10 -21.18 -6.16
CA GLN A 104 11.67 -22.24 -7.00
C GLN A 104 11.44 -22.01 -8.50
N GLY A 105 10.64 -21.02 -8.87
CA GLY A 105 10.26 -20.72 -10.25
C GLY A 105 8.88 -21.29 -10.61
N ILE A 106 8.18 -20.59 -11.50
CA ILE A 106 6.82 -20.95 -11.95
C ILE A 106 6.76 -22.33 -12.63
N ASP A 107 7.83 -22.71 -13.34
CA ASP A 107 7.96 -23.99 -14.05
C ASP A 107 8.00 -25.21 -13.14
N THR A 108 8.07 -25.02 -11.82
CA THR A 108 8.07 -26.11 -10.83
C THR A 108 6.67 -26.53 -10.38
N LEU A 109 5.63 -25.79 -10.76
CA LEU A 109 4.25 -26.14 -10.46
C LEU A 109 3.72 -27.13 -11.51
N ASP A 110 3.03 -28.17 -11.04
CA ASP A 110 2.22 -29.01 -11.91
C ASP A 110 0.92 -28.27 -12.25
N ASP A 111 0.67 -28.01 -13.53
CA ASP A 111 -0.51 -27.27 -14.04
C ASP A 111 -0.67 -25.88 -13.39
N PRO A 112 0.28 -24.93 -13.61
CA PRO A 112 0.26 -23.63 -12.96
C PRO A 112 -1.00 -22.83 -13.35
N PRO A 113 -1.62 -22.10 -12.41
CA PRO A 113 -2.66 -21.13 -12.74
C PRO A 113 -2.14 -20.14 -13.78
N GLN A 114 -2.91 -19.93 -14.85
CA GLN A 114 -2.54 -19.05 -15.96
C GLN A 114 -2.20 -17.63 -15.47
N GLU A 115 -2.92 -17.14 -14.46
CA GLU A 115 -2.71 -15.83 -13.86
C GLU A 115 -1.34 -15.72 -13.16
N PHE A 116 -0.81 -16.82 -12.63
CA PHE A 116 0.55 -16.84 -12.08
C PHE A 116 1.58 -16.83 -13.21
N VAL A 117 1.37 -17.60 -14.28
CA VAL A 117 2.25 -17.56 -15.46
C VAL A 117 2.38 -16.13 -15.99
N GLU A 118 1.26 -15.43 -16.18
CA GLU A 118 1.22 -14.05 -16.65
C GLU A 118 1.95 -13.06 -15.73
N LEU A 119 1.81 -13.22 -14.41
CA LEU A 119 2.58 -12.41 -13.45
C LEU A 119 4.08 -12.68 -13.58
N PHE A 120 4.49 -13.94 -13.59
CA PHE A 120 5.91 -14.33 -13.59
C PHE A 120 6.62 -13.98 -14.90
N GLU A 121 5.89 -13.84 -16.03
CA GLU A 121 6.45 -13.26 -17.26
C GLU A 121 6.97 -11.82 -17.08
N HIS A 122 6.44 -11.08 -16.10
CA HIS A 122 6.80 -9.69 -15.85
C HIS A 122 7.67 -9.51 -14.59
N LEU A 123 7.46 -10.37 -13.58
CA LEU A 123 7.95 -10.17 -12.21
C LEU A 123 9.47 -10.20 -12.06
N ASP A 124 10.16 -11.07 -12.79
CA ASP A 124 11.61 -11.33 -12.61
C ASP A 124 12.50 -10.59 -13.62
N THR A 125 11.90 -9.75 -14.46
CA THR A 125 12.64 -8.97 -15.45
C THR A 125 13.23 -7.71 -14.85
N LEU A 126 14.56 -7.67 -14.70
CA LEU A 126 15.25 -6.43 -14.32
C LEU A 126 15.20 -5.43 -15.48
N GLY A 127 14.61 -4.27 -15.22
CA GLY A 127 14.60 -3.18 -16.18
C GLY A 127 16.00 -2.72 -16.57
N ASP A 128 16.15 -2.22 -17.79
CA ASP A 128 17.39 -1.68 -18.36
C ASP A 128 18.07 -0.59 -17.51
N ARG A 129 17.28 0.16 -16.74
CA ARG A 129 17.75 1.20 -15.82
C ARG A 129 18.23 0.68 -14.46
N PHE A 130 18.17 -0.62 -14.19
CA PHE A 130 18.58 -1.18 -12.90
C PHE A 130 20.10 -1.29 -12.80
N ASP A 131 20.72 -0.45 -11.97
CA ASP A 131 22.16 -0.49 -11.69
C ASP A 131 22.46 -1.46 -10.55
N LEU A 132 22.86 -2.68 -10.92
CA LEU A 132 23.28 -3.74 -9.98
C LEU A 132 24.43 -3.30 -9.06
N VAL A 133 25.35 -2.47 -9.55
CA VAL A 133 26.50 -1.98 -8.75
C VAL A 133 26.01 -0.98 -7.71
N ALA A 134 25.09 -0.10 -8.08
CA ALA A 134 24.44 0.79 -7.11
C ALA A 134 23.63 0.01 -6.06
N ALA A 135 22.86 -0.99 -6.48
CA ALA A 135 22.09 -1.84 -5.58
C ALA A 135 22.99 -2.56 -4.56
N GLU A 136 24.12 -3.13 -5.00
CA GLU A 136 25.07 -3.81 -4.10
C GLU A 136 25.74 -2.83 -3.13
N ARG A 137 26.08 -1.62 -3.58
CA ARG A 137 26.57 -0.56 -2.67
C ARG A 137 25.53 -0.22 -1.60
N GLY A 138 24.26 -0.12 -1.98
CA GLY A 138 23.15 0.10 -1.04
C GLY A 138 23.02 -1.03 -0.02
N ARG A 139 23.09 -2.30 -0.47
CA ARG A 139 23.06 -3.48 0.40
C ARG A 139 24.22 -3.47 1.41
N MET A 140 25.44 -3.19 0.94
CA MET A 140 26.62 -3.11 1.80
C MET A 140 26.51 -2.00 2.83
N LEU A 141 25.98 -0.83 2.46
CA LEU A 141 25.74 0.28 3.40
C LEU A 141 24.71 -0.11 4.47
N ALA A 142 23.61 -0.74 4.08
CA ALA A 142 22.59 -1.20 5.01
C ALA A 142 23.15 -2.26 5.99
N MET A 143 23.95 -3.21 5.49
CA MET A 143 24.57 -4.26 6.30
C MET A 143 25.70 -3.77 7.20
N ALA A 144 26.39 -2.69 6.83
CA ALA A 144 27.43 -2.07 7.64
C ALA A 144 26.86 -1.10 8.71
N SER A 145 25.54 -0.90 8.74
CA SER A 145 24.88 -0.01 9.69
C SER A 145 25.10 -0.46 11.14
N THR A 146 25.26 0.49 12.06
CA THR A 146 25.39 0.18 13.48
C THR A 146 24.05 -0.32 14.02
N LYS A 147 24.07 -1.15 15.06
CA LYS A 147 22.85 -1.61 15.74
C LYS A 147 21.94 -0.44 16.15
N ALA A 148 22.53 0.67 16.62
CA ALA A 148 21.77 1.86 16.99
C ALA A 148 21.04 2.47 15.78
N ALA A 149 21.72 2.61 14.63
CA ALA A 149 21.08 3.09 13.40
C ALA A 149 19.98 2.14 12.93
N THR A 150 20.21 0.83 12.97
CA THR A 150 19.19 -0.18 12.61
C THR A 150 17.95 -0.05 13.49
N THR A 151 18.11 0.07 14.80
CA THR A 151 16.99 0.21 15.75
C THR A 151 16.20 1.49 15.52
N ILE A 152 16.85 2.61 15.24
CA ILE A 152 16.17 3.87 14.92
C ILE A 152 15.32 3.72 13.65
N ILE A 153 15.87 3.12 12.60
CA ILE A 153 15.14 2.89 11.34
C ILE A 153 13.94 1.97 11.56
N GLN A 154 14.09 0.89 12.32
CA GLN A 154 12.99 -0.02 12.63
C GLN A 154 11.88 0.67 13.42
N GLY A 155 12.24 1.48 14.42
CA GLY A 155 11.27 2.27 15.20
C GLY A 155 10.53 3.28 14.33
N TRP A 156 11.24 3.94 13.41
CA TRP A 156 10.63 4.87 12.45
C TRP A 156 9.69 4.15 11.48
N ALA A 157 10.09 3.00 10.92
CA ALA A 157 9.25 2.21 10.01
C ALA A 157 7.96 1.73 10.70
N PHE A 158 8.03 1.31 11.97
CA PHE A 158 6.84 0.96 12.75
C PHE A 158 5.92 2.18 12.95
N TYR A 159 6.50 3.31 13.36
CA TYR A 159 5.77 4.56 13.56
C TYR A 159 5.06 5.03 12.28
N GLU A 160 5.76 5.03 11.14
CA GLU A 160 5.20 5.39 9.83
C GLU A 160 4.04 4.46 9.44
N THR A 161 4.24 3.14 9.61
CA THR A 161 3.21 2.13 9.32
C THR A 161 1.96 2.36 10.15
N ALA A 162 2.11 2.70 11.43
CA ALA A 162 0.97 2.93 12.33
C ALA A 162 0.25 4.26 12.07
N MET A 163 0.98 5.32 11.69
CA MET A 163 0.44 6.68 11.62
C MET A 163 -0.01 7.13 10.22
N THR A 164 0.42 6.43 9.18
CA THR A 164 -0.01 6.73 7.81
C THR A 164 -1.31 5.97 7.54
N GLY A 165 -2.43 6.69 7.42
CA GLY A 165 -3.78 6.09 7.39
C GLY A 165 -3.94 4.91 6.43
N ASP A 166 -3.40 5.00 5.21
CA ASP A 166 -3.53 3.94 4.21
C ASP A 166 -2.70 2.71 4.56
N ILE A 167 -1.46 2.93 4.98
CA ILE A 167 -0.53 1.86 5.36
C ILE A 167 -1.05 1.17 6.61
N SER A 168 -1.56 1.93 7.58
CA SER A 168 -2.15 1.44 8.82
C SER A 168 -3.42 0.61 8.55
N ALA A 169 -4.33 1.11 7.69
CA ALA A 169 -5.52 0.39 7.30
C ALA A 169 -5.20 -0.93 6.58
N ALA A 170 -4.28 -0.92 5.62
CA ALA A 170 -3.83 -2.12 4.92
C ALA A 170 -3.13 -3.11 5.85
N THR A 171 -2.27 -2.63 6.75
CA THR A 171 -1.58 -3.46 7.76
C THR A 171 -2.57 -4.10 8.72
N GLY A 172 -3.60 -3.36 9.15
CA GLY A 172 -4.68 -3.87 9.99
C GLY A 172 -5.54 -4.90 9.27
N ALA A 173 -5.96 -4.61 8.04
CA ALA A 173 -6.78 -5.51 7.23
C ALA A 173 -6.08 -6.84 6.91
N THR A 174 -4.76 -6.80 6.70
CA THR A 174 -3.95 -7.98 6.43
C THR A 174 -3.46 -8.72 7.67
N GLY A 175 -3.70 -8.19 8.88
CA GLY A 175 -3.22 -8.81 10.12
C GLY A 175 -1.69 -8.85 10.26
N ARG A 176 -0.94 -8.13 9.43
CA ARG A 176 0.53 -8.25 9.30
C ARG A 176 1.29 -8.17 10.64
N PHE A 177 0.81 -7.38 11.60
CA PHE A 177 1.42 -7.31 12.94
C PHE A 177 0.82 -8.28 13.96
N ALA A 178 -0.41 -8.76 13.75
CA ALA A 178 -1.04 -9.74 14.62
C ALA A 178 -0.44 -11.14 14.43
N ASP A 179 -0.08 -11.51 13.19
CA ASP A 179 0.39 -12.86 12.88
C ASP A 179 1.91 -13.06 13.15
N GLY A 180 2.68 -11.98 13.23
CA GLY A 180 4.12 -12.00 13.53
C GLY A 180 4.45 -12.05 15.03
N ALA A 181 3.50 -11.67 15.90
CA ALA A 181 3.62 -11.83 17.34
C ALA A 181 3.04 -13.19 17.70
N GLY A 182 3.90 -14.21 17.71
CA GLY A 182 3.61 -15.63 17.93
C GLY A 182 2.20 -15.96 18.43
N ALA A 183 1.47 -16.72 17.62
CA ALA A 183 0.18 -17.31 17.94
C ALA A 183 0.13 -17.79 19.40
N VAL A 184 -0.43 -16.94 20.27
CA VAL A 184 -0.94 -17.38 21.56
C VAL A 184 -2.31 -17.93 21.25
N ASP A 185 -2.35 -19.25 21.25
CA ASP A 185 -3.49 -20.14 21.12
C ASP A 185 -4.85 -19.48 21.39
N ALA A 186 -5.66 -19.31 20.35
CA ALA A 186 -7.02 -18.80 20.42
C ALA A 186 -8.00 -19.77 21.13
N ARG A 187 -7.50 -20.84 21.77
CA ARG A 187 -8.31 -21.82 22.50
C ARG A 187 -8.74 -21.40 23.91
N ASP A 188 -8.31 -20.24 24.42
CA ASP A 188 -8.65 -19.80 25.78
C ASP A 188 -9.72 -18.69 25.88
N ARG A 189 -10.43 -18.36 24.79
CA ARG A 189 -11.63 -17.51 24.90
C ARG A 189 -12.81 -18.34 25.42
N GLN A 190 -13.06 -18.23 26.73
CA GLN A 190 -14.29 -18.70 27.37
C GLN A 190 -15.55 -18.19 26.63
N PRO A 191 -16.58 -19.04 26.45
CA PRO A 191 -17.82 -18.64 25.81
C PRO A 191 -18.72 -17.90 26.80
N GLY A 192 -19.13 -16.68 26.44
CA GLY A 192 -20.37 -16.10 26.94
C GLY A 192 -20.24 -14.67 27.46
N VAL A 193 -20.58 -13.71 26.60
CA VAL A 193 -21.49 -12.62 26.97
C VAL A 193 -22.32 -12.26 25.73
N THR A 194 -23.60 -12.57 25.81
CA THR A 194 -24.65 -12.18 24.87
C THR A 194 -24.86 -10.67 24.95
N THR A 195 -24.68 -9.95 23.84
CA THR A 195 -25.12 -8.55 23.73
C THR A 195 -26.57 -8.55 23.24
N GLN A 196 -27.50 -8.27 24.15
CA GLN A 196 -28.85 -7.85 23.78
C GLN A 196 -28.79 -6.45 23.18
N VAL A 197 -29.36 -6.29 21.99
CA VAL A 197 -29.68 -4.99 21.39
C VAL A 197 -31.11 -4.64 21.81
N GLY A 198 -31.27 -3.51 22.46
CA GLY A 198 -32.52 -2.77 22.62
C GLY A 198 -32.38 -1.42 21.93
#